data_AF-A0A7S0AW21-F1
#
_entry.id   AF-A0A7S0AW21-F1
#
_cell.length_a   1.000
_cell.length_b   1.000
_cell.length_c   1.000
_cell.angle_alpha   90.00
_cell.angle_beta   90.00
_cell.angle_gamma   90.00
#
_symmetry.space_group_name_H-M   'P 1'
#
loop_
_entity.id
_entity.type
_entity.pdbx_description
1 polymer ?
#
loop_
_entity_poly.entity_id
_entity_poly.type
_entity_poly.pdbx_seq_one_letter_code
_entity_poly.pdbx_strand_id
1 'polypeptide(L)'
;EHVREAKVVSGYWALKVETAGTYTVELRRWPKSTNYTLTQGIDGDDSGWRKDCIQEKNAGMYEGGVALPLRWAHVEVQGVSVHTEVDPDAASVLFSVQLSVGETQLFAAFYDKGPPRVIAPYYVYIKK
;
A
#
# COMPACT_ATOMS: atom_id res chain seq x y z
N GLU A 1 9.16 11.76 3.46
CA GLU A 1 8.75 10.38 3.82
C GLU A 1 8.24 9.63 2.58
N HIS A 2 8.65 8.37 2.34
CA HIS A 2 8.31 7.65 1.10
C HIS A 2 6.79 7.55 0.80
N VAL A 3 5.94 7.50 1.84
CA VAL A 3 4.46 7.43 1.74
C VAL A 3 3.86 8.74 1.22
N ARG A 4 4.26 9.86 1.84
CA ARG A 4 3.78 11.21 1.51
C ARG A 4 4.31 11.69 0.15
N GLU A 5 5.55 11.34 -0.17
CA GLU A 5 6.22 11.69 -1.43
C GLU A 5 5.76 10.86 -2.64
N ALA A 6 4.90 9.85 -2.45
CA ALA A 6 4.45 8.98 -3.54
C ALA A 6 5.61 8.33 -4.32
N LYS A 7 6.67 7.92 -3.60
CA LYS A 7 7.88 7.39 -4.20
C LYS A 7 7.59 6.08 -4.95
N VAL A 8 7.99 6.02 -6.21
CA VAL A 8 7.92 4.81 -7.05
C VAL A 8 8.95 3.81 -6.53
N VAL A 9 8.48 2.75 -5.91
CA VAL A 9 9.29 1.65 -5.40
C VAL A 9 8.62 0.32 -5.73
N SER A 10 9.43 -0.72 -5.88
CA SER A 10 8.98 -2.08 -6.18
C SER A 10 9.78 -3.06 -5.33
N GLY A 11 9.17 -4.18 -4.98
CA GLY A 11 9.77 -5.20 -4.14
C GLY A 11 8.79 -6.34 -3.89
N TYR A 12 9.19 -7.26 -3.01
CA TYR A 12 8.34 -8.36 -2.57
C TYR A 12 8.47 -8.55 -1.05
N TRP A 13 7.46 -9.17 -0.46
CA TRP A 13 7.49 -9.68 0.91
C TRP A 13 7.80 -11.17 0.88
N ALA A 14 8.87 -11.60 1.55
CA ALA A 14 9.10 -13.03 1.78
C ALA A 14 8.13 -13.52 2.85
N LEU A 15 7.38 -14.58 2.53
CA LEU A 15 6.38 -15.18 3.40
C LEU A 15 6.72 -16.64 3.66
N LYS A 16 6.39 -17.11 4.86
CA LYS A 16 6.31 -18.53 5.18
C LYS A 16 4.87 -18.86 5.55
N VAL A 17 4.20 -19.63 4.70
CA VAL A 17 2.82 -20.08 4.92
C VAL A 17 2.88 -21.35 5.76
N GLU A 18 2.48 -21.27 7.03
CA GLU A 18 2.48 -22.42 7.94
C GLU A 18 1.26 -23.33 7.77
N THR A 19 0.15 -22.80 7.25
CA THR A 19 -1.08 -23.57 7.07
C THR A 19 -1.72 -23.23 5.73
N ALA A 20 -2.05 -24.24 4.93
CA ALA A 20 -2.78 -24.02 3.68
C ALA A 20 -4.18 -23.43 3.93
N GLY A 21 -4.70 -22.68 2.97
CA GLY A 21 -6.07 -22.17 2.99
C GLY A 21 -6.25 -20.87 2.21
N THR A 22 -7.43 -20.28 2.38
CA THR A 22 -7.79 -18.99 1.78
C THR A 22 -7.30 -17.87 2.67
N TYR A 23 -6.66 -16.87 2.06
CA TYR A 23 -6.16 -15.69 2.74
C TYR A 23 -6.70 -14.44 2.06
N THR A 24 -7.07 -13.46 2.89
CA THR A 24 -7.33 -12.10 2.47
C THR A 24 -6.04 -11.28 2.54
N VAL A 25 -5.64 -10.72 1.41
CA VAL A 25 -4.53 -9.76 1.30
C VAL A 25 -5.13 -8.36 1.12
N GLU A 26 -4.90 -7.49 2.09
CA GLU A 26 -5.34 -6.10 2.08
C GLU A 26 -4.17 -5.18 1.73
N LEU A 27 -4.29 -4.48 0.60
CA LEU A 27 -3.31 -3.49 0.17
C LEU A 27 -3.78 -2.10 0.60
N ARG A 28 -2.89 -1.34 1.26
CA ARG A 28 -3.15 0.05 1.62
C ARG A 28 -1.98 0.95 1.27
N ARG A 29 -2.33 2.20 0.96
CA ARG A 29 -1.37 3.30 0.93
C ARG A 29 -1.12 3.86 2.32
N TRP A 30 -2.20 4.14 3.04
CA TRP A 30 -2.17 4.73 4.37
C TRP A 30 -2.43 3.68 5.46
N PRO A 31 -1.90 3.86 6.68
CA PRO A 31 -2.20 2.98 7.80
C PRO A 31 -3.70 3.00 8.12
N LYS A 32 -4.18 1.98 8.84
CA LYS A 32 -5.61 1.87 9.18
C LYS A 32 -6.13 3.02 10.06
N SER A 33 -5.23 3.71 10.77
CA SER A 33 -5.57 4.76 11.72
C SER A 33 -5.96 6.09 11.08
N THR A 34 -5.62 6.35 9.81
CA THR A 34 -5.73 7.71 9.23
C THR A 34 -6.98 7.94 8.39
N ASN A 35 -7.85 6.93 8.19
CA ASN A 35 -9.08 6.97 7.38
C ASN A 35 -8.94 7.52 5.93
N TYR A 36 -7.71 7.78 5.45
CA TYR A 36 -7.46 8.28 4.11
C TYR A 36 -7.72 7.24 3.03
N THR A 37 -8.20 7.71 1.88
CA THR A 37 -8.38 6.87 0.69
C THR A 37 -7.03 6.59 0.02
N LEU A 38 -6.98 5.57 -0.83
CA LEU A 38 -5.79 5.18 -1.58
C LEU A 38 -5.21 6.30 -2.44
N THR A 39 -6.09 7.13 -3.01
CA THR A 39 -5.72 8.19 -3.95
C THR A 39 -5.50 9.54 -3.27
N GLN A 40 -6.03 9.70 -2.06
CA GLN A 40 -6.03 10.96 -1.33
C GLN A 40 -4.61 11.47 -1.04
N GLY A 41 -4.38 12.74 -1.35
CA GLY A 41 -3.28 13.52 -0.83
C GLY A 41 -3.64 14.18 0.50
N ILE A 42 -2.65 14.73 1.18
CA ILE A 42 -2.83 15.46 2.45
C ILE A 42 -2.43 16.91 2.19
N ASP A 43 -3.25 17.84 2.69
CA ASP A 43 -2.90 19.26 2.75
C ASP A 43 -2.64 19.64 4.20
N GLY A 44 -1.52 20.33 4.44
CA GLY A 44 -1.09 20.73 5.78
C GLY A 44 -0.77 19.57 6.74
N ASP A 45 -1.03 19.82 8.03
CA ASP A 45 -0.69 18.91 9.12
C ASP A 45 -1.84 17.98 9.48
N ASP A 46 -1.57 16.68 9.46
CA ASP A 46 -2.46 15.61 9.88
C ASP A 46 -1.84 14.67 10.93
N SER A 47 -0.54 14.80 11.19
CA SER A 47 0.20 13.86 12.03
C SER A 47 0.26 14.30 13.49
N GLY A 48 -0.07 15.57 13.79
CA GLY A 48 -0.03 16.11 15.15
C GLY A 48 1.39 16.12 15.72
N TRP A 49 2.39 16.24 14.86
CA TRP A 49 3.80 16.22 15.23
C TRP A 49 4.16 17.40 16.14
N ARG A 50 5.15 17.18 17.01
CA ARG A 50 5.63 18.18 17.98
C ARG A 50 6.41 19.30 17.27
N LYS A 51 5.70 20.33 16.82
CA LYS A 51 6.26 21.50 16.12
C LYS A 51 7.31 22.26 16.93
N ASP A 52 7.25 22.17 18.25
CA ASP A 52 8.22 22.74 19.19
C ASP A 52 9.53 21.95 19.28
N CYS A 53 9.53 20.68 18.85
CA CYS A 53 10.69 19.78 18.95
C CYS A 53 11.37 19.50 17.60
N ILE A 54 10.81 19.99 16.49
CA ILE A 54 11.26 19.68 15.13
C ILE A 54 11.45 20.98 14.37
N GLN A 55 12.60 21.11 13.69
CA GLN A 55 12.93 22.31 12.92
C GLN A 55 11.95 22.51 11.76
N GLU A 56 11.53 23.76 11.51
CA GLU A 56 10.57 24.12 10.45
C GLU A 56 10.96 23.57 9.07
N LYS A 57 12.26 23.56 8.73
CA LYS A 57 12.77 22.99 7.47
C LYS A 57 12.44 21.49 7.29
N ASN A 58 12.13 20.78 8.37
CA ASN A 58 11.76 19.37 8.38
C ASN A 58 10.24 19.17 8.43
N ALA A 59 9.42 20.23 8.46
CA ALA A 59 7.96 20.14 8.51
C ALA A 59 7.39 19.30 7.36
N GLY A 60 7.97 19.40 6.16
CA GLY A 60 7.56 18.59 5.00
C GLY A 60 7.75 17.08 5.13
N MET A 61 8.39 16.59 6.20
CA MET A 61 8.42 15.16 6.53
C MET A 61 7.15 14.69 7.25
N TYR A 62 6.39 15.63 7.83
CA TYR A 62 5.25 15.37 8.70
C TYR A 62 3.94 16.01 8.21
N GLU A 63 4.04 16.94 7.26
CA GLU A 63 2.93 17.66 6.65
C GLU A 63 2.84 17.34 5.15
N GLY A 64 1.63 17.37 4.62
CA GLY A 64 1.37 17.20 3.19
C GLY A 64 1.48 15.76 2.69
N GLY A 65 0.94 15.52 1.50
CA GLY A 65 1.01 14.23 0.83
C GLY A 65 0.49 14.33 -0.60
N VAL A 66 1.20 13.74 -1.56
CA VAL A 66 0.85 13.82 -2.98
C VAL A 66 -0.36 12.95 -3.28
N ALA A 67 -1.39 13.47 -3.94
CA ALA A 67 -2.49 12.64 -4.44
C ALA A 67 -1.99 11.68 -5.54
N LEU A 68 -2.48 10.44 -5.52
CA LEU A 68 -2.04 9.40 -6.45
C LEU A 68 -3.20 8.95 -7.35
N PRO A 69 -3.05 8.97 -8.68
CA PRO A 69 -4.10 8.50 -9.60
C PRO A 69 -4.08 6.97 -9.72
N LEU A 70 -4.25 6.25 -8.61
CA LEU A 70 -4.25 4.78 -8.61
C LEU A 70 -5.54 4.27 -9.26
N ARG A 71 -5.41 3.41 -10.27
CA ARG A 71 -6.52 2.79 -11.00
C ARG A 71 -6.54 1.27 -10.91
N TRP A 72 -5.39 0.64 -10.73
CA TRP A 72 -5.27 -0.82 -10.68
C TRP A 72 -4.44 -1.24 -9.48
N ALA A 73 -4.80 -2.38 -8.91
CA ALA A 73 -4.04 -3.09 -7.89
C ALA A 73 -3.75 -4.50 -8.39
N HIS A 74 -2.58 -5.04 -8.06
CA HIS A 74 -2.13 -6.37 -8.45
C HIS A 74 -1.46 -7.07 -7.28
N VAL A 75 -1.71 -8.38 -7.16
CA VAL A 75 -1.03 -9.30 -6.26
C VAL A 75 -0.55 -10.50 -7.06
N GLU A 76 0.70 -10.90 -6.83
CA GLU A 76 1.26 -12.15 -7.32
C GLU A 76 1.89 -12.94 -6.17
N VAL A 77 1.49 -14.21 -6.00
CA VAL A 77 1.98 -15.10 -4.95
C VAL A 77 1.77 -16.57 -5.35
N GLN A 78 2.77 -17.44 -5.12
CA GLN A 78 2.74 -18.86 -5.51
C GLN A 78 2.27 -19.12 -6.97
N GLY A 79 2.63 -18.24 -7.91
CA GLY A 79 2.24 -18.34 -9.32
C GLY A 79 0.79 -17.92 -9.62
N VAL A 80 0.02 -17.52 -8.61
CA VAL A 80 -1.28 -16.87 -8.77
C VAL A 80 -1.05 -15.38 -8.99
N SER A 81 -1.53 -14.84 -10.12
CA SER A 81 -1.51 -13.42 -10.45
C SER A 81 -2.94 -12.92 -10.60
N VAL A 82 -3.32 -11.93 -9.79
CA VAL A 82 -4.68 -11.37 -9.74
C VAL A 82 -4.60 -9.85 -9.68
N HIS A 83 -5.41 -9.18 -10.49
CA HIS A 83 -5.53 -7.73 -10.47
C HIS A 83 -6.98 -7.29 -10.44
N THR A 84 -7.22 -6.07 -9.97
CA THR A 84 -8.56 -5.47 -9.95
C THR A 84 -8.46 -3.95 -10.06
N GLU A 85 -9.57 -3.33 -10.43
CA GLU A 85 -9.69 -1.87 -10.43
C GLU A 85 -9.70 -1.36 -8.98
N VAL A 86 -9.04 -0.22 -8.78
CA VAL A 86 -9.03 0.51 -7.52
C VAL A 86 -10.21 1.48 -7.55
N ASP A 87 -11.11 1.35 -6.58
CA ASP A 87 -12.03 2.42 -6.24
C ASP A 87 -11.22 3.59 -5.65
N PRO A 88 -11.23 4.79 -6.29
CA PRO A 88 -10.41 5.93 -5.85
C PRO A 88 -10.78 6.43 -4.45
N ASP A 89 -12.01 6.17 -4.00
CA ASP A 89 -12.53 6.59 -2.70
C ASP A 89 -12.35 5.49 -1.62
N ALA A 90 -11.93 4.29 -2.01
CA ALA A 90 -11.64 3.22 -1.06
C ALA A 90 -10.32 3.45 -0.31
N ALA A 91 -10.30 3.06 0.96
CA ALA A 91 -9.09 3.11 1.80
C ALA A 91 -8.14 1.91 1.58
N SER A 92 -8.62 0.87 0.89
CA SER A 92 -7.88 -0.38 0.67
C SER A 92 -8.44 -1.18 -0.50
N VAL A 93 -7.62 -2.07 -1.07
CA VAL A 93 -8.07 -3.14 -1.98
C VAL A 93 -7.87 -4.50 -1.31
N LEU A 94 -8.85 -5.40 -1.45
CA LEU A 94 -8.82 -6.75 -0.90
C LEU A 94 -8.68 -7.79 -2.01
N PHE A 95 -7.80 -8.75 -1.80
CA PHE A 95 -7.65 -9.93 -2.65
C PHE A 95 -7.89 -11.20 -1.83
N SER A 96 -8.58 -12.17 -2.41
CA SER A 96 -8.69 -13.52 -1.85
C SER A 96 -7.79 -14.46 -2.63
N VAL A 97 -6.79 -15.04 -1.97
CA VAL A 97 -5.80 -15.94 -2.58
C VAL A 97 -5.80 -17.28 -1.85
N GLN A 98 -5.64 -18.38 -2.61
CA GLN A 98 -5.41 -19.69 -2.03
C GLN A 98 -3.91 -19.92 -1.90
N LEU A 99 -3.45 -20.23 -0.68
CA LEU A 99 -2.03 -20.47 -0.40
C LEU A 99 -1.83 -21.91 0.07
N SER A 100 -0.77 -22.53 -0.46
CA SER A 100 -0.24 -23.80 0.02
C SER A 100 0.85 -23.57 1.07
N VAL A 101 1.09 -24.56 1.94
CA VAL A 101 2.18 -24.51 2.93
C VAL A 101 3.53 -24.38 2.23
N GLY A 102 4.40 -23.51 2.74
CA GLY A 102 5.75 -23.34 2.22
C GLY A 102 6.24 -21.90 2.22
N GLU A 103 7.48 -21.72 1.81
CA GLU A 103 8.07 -20.40 1.57
C GLU A 103 7.60 -19.84 0.22
N THR A 104 7.33 -18.55 0.17
CA THR A 104 6.91 -17.87 -1.06
C THR A 104 7.25 -16.39 -1.03
N GLN A 105 7.08 -15.72 -2.17
CA GLN A 105 7.21 -14.28 -2.32
C GLN A 105 5.86 -13.73 -2.70
N LEU A 106 5.43 -12.70 -1.96
CA LEU A 106 4.27 -11.88 -2.30
C LEU A 106 4.76 -10.62 -2.99
N PHE A 107 4.38 -10.45 -4.25
CA PHE A 107 4.49 -9.20 -4.95
C PHE A 107 3.16 -8.46 -4.90
N ALA A 108 3.20 -7.13 -4.69
CA ALA A 108 2.01 -6.30 -4.76
C ALA A 108 2.33 -4.91 -5.33
N ALA A 109 1.40 -4.36 -6.10
CA ALA A 109 1.59 -3.12 -6.83
C ALA A 109 0.29 -2.36 -7.08
N PHE A 110 0.38 -1.02 -7.09
CA PHE A 110 -0.63 -0.13 -7.66
C PHE A 110 -0.15 0.51 -8.98
N TYR A 111 -1.07 0.81 -9.88
CA TYR A 111 -0.81 1.43 -11.20
C TYR A 111 -1.84 2.51 -11.54
N ASP A 112 -1.45 3.50 -12.36
CA ASP A 112 -2.34 4.51 -12.96
C ASP A 112 -2.79 4.10 -14.37
N LYS A 113 -1.98 4.35 -15.40
CA LYS A 113 -2.30 4.09 -16.83
C LYS A 113 -1.90 2.70 -17.29
N GLY A 114 -2.21 1.68 -16.49
CA GLY A 114 -1.68 0.32 -16.66
C GLY A 114 -0.17 0.22 -16.33
N PRO A 115 0.46 -0.96 -16.45
CA PRO A 115 1.90 -1.11 -16.26
C PRO A 115 2.67 -0.18 -17.22
N PRO A 116 3.81 0.47 -16.83
CA PRO A 116 4.86 -0.06 -15.96
C PRO A 116 5.15 0.74 -14.68
N ARG A 117 4.37 1.78 -14.34
CA ARG A 117 4.63 2.59 -13.14
C ARG A 117 4.09 1.89 -11.90
N VAL A 118 4.99 1.24 -11.15
CA VAL A 118 4.68 0.48 -9.93
C VAL A 118 4.83 1.35 -8.70
N ILE A 119 3.76 1.49 -7.94
CA ILE A 119 3.85 1.98 -6.56
C ILE A 119 3.57 0.77 -5.67
N ALA A 120 4.59 0.27 -4.98
CA ALA A 120 4.37 -0.77 -3.99
C ALA A 120 3.42 -0.23 -2.91
N PRO A 121 2.41 -1.02 -2.47
CA PRO A 121 1.64 -0.70 -1.29
C PRO A 121 2.58 -0.48 -0.11
N TYR A 122 2.37 0.60 0.64
CA TYR A 122 3.15 0.88 1.84
C TYR A 122 2.78 -0.07 2.98
N TYR A 123 1.55 -0.60 2.96
CA TYR A 123 1.09 -1.61 3.90
C TYR A 123 0.43 -2.77 3.18
N VAL A 124 0.76 -3.97 3.65
CA VAL A 124 0.10 -5.22 3.29
C VAL A 124 -0.33 -5.90 4.58
N TYR A 125 -1.63 -6.18 4.71
CA TYR A 125 -2.14 -6.99 5.81
C TYR A 125 -2.62 -8.33 5.27
N ILE A 126 -2.21 -9.41 5.92
CA ILE A 126 -2.61 -10.77 5.56
C ILE A 126 -3.47 -11.32 6.69
N LYS A 127 -4.66 -11.81 6.36
CA LYS A 127 -5.55 -12.52 7.27
C LYS A 127 -5.96 -13.84 6.65
N LYS A 128 -6.09 -14.88 7.46
CA LYS A 128 -6.74 -16.13 7.06
C LYS A 128 -8.24 -16.00 7.26
#